data_AF-A0A316HNI2-F1
#
_entry.id   AF-A0A316HNI2-F1
#
_cell.length_a   1.000
_cell.length_b   1.000
_cell.length_c   1.000
_cell.angle_alpha   90.00
_cell.angle_beta   90.00
_cell.angle_gamma   90.00
#
_symmetry.space_group_name_H-M   'P 1'
#
loop_
_entity.id
_entity.type
_entity.pdbx_description
1 polymer ?
#
loop_
_entity_poly.entity_id
_entity_poly.type
_entity_poly.pdbx_seq_one_letter_code
_entity_poly.pdbx_strand_id
1 'polypeptide(L)'
;MLVIRSGRHPHEVMLLLLILMAGFNGLSAAGRTGNTVLGSLSPPWLLMFYAGLLVGAGMAIVGVVLPGLKGPVVEAFGLGVFTLPLLGYGAAVFVATGWRGLLTAGSFAVVMSIANVWRMFQVRREFRAARAGAVATHTTRHVEGS
;
A
#
# COMPACT_ATOMS: atom_id res chain seq x y z
N MET A 1 21.03 10.10 16.76
CA MET A 1 19.68 9.92 16.18
C MET A 1 19.87 9.26 14.83
N LEU A 2 19.55 7.96 14.70
CA LEU A 2 19.78 7.23 13.46
C LEU A 2 18.73 7.69 12.43
N VAL A 3 19.07 8.71 11.64
CA VAL A 3 18.24 9.15 10.51
C VAL A 3 18.42 8.09 9.43
N ILE A 4 17.56 7.07 9.43
CA ILE A 4 17.41 6.17 8.30
C ILE A 4 16.75 7.00 7.20
N ARG A 5 17.55 7.78 6.48
CA ARG A 5 17.15 8.38 5.20
C ARG A 5 17.18 7.23 4.21
N SER A 6 16.09 6.46 4.18
CA SER A 6 15.88 5.49 3.12
C SER A 6 15.88 6.26 1.81
N GLY A 7 16.77 5.90 0.89
CA GLY A 7 16.72 6.34 -0.51
C GLY A 7 15.46 5.78 -1.16
N ARG A 8 14.29 6.26 -0.74
CA ARG A 8 13.00 5.85 -1.30
C ARG A 8 12.91 6.43 -2.70
N HIS A 9 12.58 5.57 -3.66
CA HIS A 9 12.47 5.99 -5.04
C HIS A 9 11.31 6.99 -5.19
N PRO A 10 11.53 8.17 -5.81
CA PRO A 10 10.48 9.19 -6.00
C PRO A 10 9.27 8.64 -6.76
N HIS A 11 9.49 7.62 -7.60
CA HIS A 11 8.45 6.90 -8.31
C HIS A 11 7.43 6.23 -7.38
N GLU A 12 7.86 5.66 -6.25
CA GLU A 12 6.96 4.97 -5.31
C GLU A 12 6.02 5.96 -4.61
N VAL A 13 6.56 7.11 -4.19
CA VAL A 13 5.77 8.20 -3.60
C VAL A 13 4.78 8.75 -4.61
N MET A 14 5.20 8.95 -5.86
CA MET A 14 4.32 9.43 -6.93
C MET A 14 3.20 8.43 -7.23
N LEU A 15 3.48 7.14 -7.22
CA LEU A 15 2.48 6.09 -7.41
C LEU A 15 1.47 6.05 -6.26
N LEU A 16 1.91 6.18 -5.00
CA LEU A 16 1.00 6.31 -3.85
C LEU A 16 0.12 7.56 -3.92
N LEU A 17 0.67 8.69 -4.37
CA LEU A 17 -0.10 9.92 -4.58
C LEU A 17 -1.14 9.75 -5.69
N LEU A 18 -0.79 9.10 -6.79
CA LEU A 18 -1.75 8.81 -7.87
C LEU A 18 -2.89 7.91 -7.38
N ILE A 19 -2.59 6.90 -6.55
CA ILE A 19 -3.62 6.04 -5.94
C ILE A 19 -4.50 6.84 -4.98
N LEU A 20 -3.91 7.71 -4.16
CA LEU A 20 -4.65 8.59 -3.26
C LEU A 20 -5.63 9.48 -4.04
N MET A 21 -5.15 10.09 -5.13
CA MET A 21 -5.99 10.90 -6.03
C MET A 21 -7.07 10.06 -6.72
N ALA A 22 -6.76 8.83 -7.14
CA ALA A 22 -7.74 7.92 -7.74
C ALA A 22 -8.84 7.52 -6.75
N GLY A 23 -8.49 7.24 -5.48
CA GLY A 23 -9.45 6.98 -4.41
C GLY A 23 -10.34 8.19 -4.13
N PHE A 24 -9.76 9.39 -4.05
CA PHE A 24 -10.51 10.63 -3.83
C PHE A 24 -11.45 10.96 -4.99
N ASN A 25 -10.97 10.86 -6.23
CA ASN A 25 -11.78 11.09 -7.42
C ASN A 25 -12.92 10.05 -7.51
N GLY A 26 -12.61 8.78 -7.26
CA GLY A 26 -13.59 7.70 -7.23
C GLY A 26 -14.69 7.89 -6.18
N LEU A 27 -14.36 8.35 -4.97
CA LEU A 27 -15.35 8.73 -3.95
C LEU A 27 -16.20 9.93 -4.38
N SER A 28 -15.58 10.95 -4.99
CA SER A 28 -16.28 12.15 -5.46
C SER A 28 -17.22 11.89 -6.64
N ALA A 29 -16.93 10.82 -7.39
CA ALA A 29 -17.71 10.34 -8.53
C ALA A 29 -18.57 9.11 -8.20
N ALA A 30 -18.56 8.63 -6.96
CA ALA A 30 -19.33 7.47 -6.51
C ALA A 30 -20.84 7.77 -6.70
N GLY A 31 -21.44 7.18 -7.73
CA GLY A 31 -22.82 7.46 -8.15
C GLY A 31 -22.97 7.96 -9.59
N ARG A 32 -21.88 8.34 -10.27
CA ARG A 32 -21.88 8.73 -11.71
C ARG A 32 -21.25 7.66 -12.62
N THR A 33 -20.76 6.57 -12.06
CA THR A 33 -20.07 5.48 -12.77
C THR A 33 -21.05 4.53 -13.43
N GLY A 34 -21.62 4.94 -14.57
CA GLY A 34 -22.68 4.18 -15.25
C GLY A 34 -22.22 2.93 -16.03
N ASN A 35 -20.92 2.75 -16.33
CA ASN A 35 -20.46 1.72 -17.28
C ASN A 35 -19.14 1.00 -16.91
N THR A 36 -18.76 0.95 -15.63
CA THR A 36 -17.57 0.19 -15.20
C THR A 36 -17.98 -1.10 -14.49
N VAL A 37 -17.10 -2.10 -14.44
CA VAL A 37 -17.29 -3.31 -13.60
C VAL A 37 -17.51 -2.92 -12.13
N LEU A 38 -16.93 -1.81 -11.69
CA LEU A 38 -17.23 -1.23 -10.38
C LEU A 38 -18.67 -0.70 -10.26
N GLY A 39 -19.24 -0.15 -11.33
CA GLY A 39 -20.65 0.26 -11.39
C GLY A 39 -21.63 -0.90 -11.28
N SER A 40 -21.22 -2.13 -11.58
CA SER A 40 -22.02 -3.33 -11.31
C SER A 40 -21.93 -3.85 -9.87
N LEU A 41 -21.00 -3.33 -9.05
CA LEU A 41 -20.92 -3.67 -7.63
C LEU A 41 -21.98 -2.90 -6.84
N SER A 42 -22.40 -3.46 -5.71
CA SER A 42 -23.32 -2.76 -4.81
C SER A 42 -22.67 -1.46 -4.29
N PRO A 43 -23.46 -0.40 -4.04
CA PRO A 43 -22.97 0.87 -3.52
C PRO A 43 -21.99 0.76 -2.31
N PRO A 44 -22.22 -0.09 -1.29
CA PRO A 44 -21.28 -0.22 -0.18
C PRO A 44 -19.92 -0.78 -0.61
N TRP A 45 -19.88 -1.69 -1.60
CA TRP A 45 -18.63 -2.24 -2.11
C TRP A 45 -17.80 -1.19 -2.83
N LEU A 46 -18.46 -0.34 -3.62
CA LEU A 46 -17.80 0.77 -4.32
C LEU A 46 -17.20 1.78 -3.33
N LEU A 47 -17.92 2.11 -2.27
CA LEU A 47 -17.42 2.95 -1.17
C LEU A 47 -16.23 2.29 -0.47
N MET A 48 -16.33 1.02 -0.11
CA MET A 48 -15.24 0.28 0.54
C MET A 48 -13.98 0.23 -0.35
N PHE A 49 -14.15 0.07 -1.65
CA PHE A 49 -13.03 0.05 -2.59
C PHE A 49 -12.31 1.39 -2.61
N TYR A 50 -13.01 2.49 -2.92
CA TYR A 50 -12.37 3.80 -3.02
C TYR A 50 -11.90 4.36 -1.67
N ALA A 51 -12.63 4.09 -0.58
CA ALA A 51 -12.17 4.43 0.76
C ALA A 51 -10.92 3.62 1.15
N GLY A 52 -10.86 2.33 0.81
CA GLY A 52 -9.70 1.48 1.05
C GLY A 52 -8.46 1.97 0.27
N LEU A 53 -8.63 2.39 -0.99
CA LEU A 53 -7.57 3.04 -1.78
C LEU A 53 -7.07 4.32 -1.09
N LEU A 54 -7.99 5.19 -0.69
CA LEU A 54 -7.67 6.48 -0.08
C LEU A 54 -6.96 6.31 1.26
N VAL A 55 -7.52 5.49 2.15
CA VAL A 55 -6.97 5.23 3.48
C VAL A 55 -5.65 4.47 3.37
N GLY A 56 -5.58 3.43 2.56
CA GLY A 56 -4.37 2.62 2.39
C GLY A 56 -3.20 3.43 1.82
N ALA A 57 -3.43 4.21 0.76
CA ALA A 57 -2.41 5.09 0.20
C ALA A 57 -2.03 6.23 1.15
N GLY A 58 -3.00 6.83 1.83
CA GLY A 58 -2.76 7.88 2.83
C GLY A 58 -1.89 7.37 3.98
N MET A 59 -2.21 6.20 4.53
CA MET A 59 -1.40 5.56 5.58
C MET A 59 -0.01 5.20 5.07
N ALA A 60 0.11 4.68 3.84
CA ALA A 60 1.41 4.40 3.25
C ALA A 60 2.29 5.66 3.12
N ILE A 61 1.72 6.77 2.66
CA ILE A 61 2.41 8.08 2.59
C ILE A 61 2.81 8.56 3.98
N VAL A 62 1.92 8.47 4.97
CA VAL A 62 2.23 8.84 6.36
C VAL A 62 3.37 7.97 6.92
N GLY A 63 3.36 6.67 6.66
CA GLY A 63 4.44 5.76 7.01
C GLY A 63 5.75 6.08 6.32
N VAL A 64 5.68 6.62 5.10
CA VAL A 64 6.85 7.11 4.36
C VAL A 64 7.45 8.35 5.03
N VAL A 65 6.62 9.29 5.50
CA VAL A 65 7.09 10.55 6.10
C VAL A 65 7.52 10.37 7.57
N LEU A 66 6.95 9.41 8.28
CA LEU A 66 7.20 9.19 9.70
C LEU A 66 8.65 8.71 9.98
N PRO A 67 9.40 9.43 10.83
CA PRO A 67 10.75 9.01 11.20
C PRO A 67 10.75 7.84 12.19
N GLY A 68 11.83 7.06 12.16
CA GLY A 68 12.09 5.98 13.11
C GLY A 68 11.33 4.68 12.82
N LEU A 69 11.24 3.81 13.83
CA LEU A 69 10.71 2.44 13.70
C LEU A 69 9.19 2.38 13.45
N LYS A 70 8.47 3.48 13.66
CA LYS A 70 7.01 3.56 13.46
C LYS A 70 6.63 3.68 11.97
N GLY A 71 7.44 4.37 11.17
CA GLY A 71 7.17 4.58 9.74
C GLY A 71 6.97 3.29 8.94
N PRO A 72 7.91 2.32 9.01
CA PRO A 72 7.79 1.01 8.35
C PRO A 72 6.52 0.24 8.70
N VAL A 73 6.07 0.31 9.97
CA VAL A 73 4.87 -0.40 10.42
C VAL A 73 3.61 0.23 9.82
N VAL A 74 3.52 1.55 9.84
CA VAL A 74 2.39 2.31 9.27
C VAL A 74 2.34 2.13 7.76
N GLU A 75 3.49 2.11 7.08
CA GLU A 75 3.60 1.83 5.65
C GLU A 75 3.09 0.43 5.30
N ALA A 76 3.57 -0.60 6.01
CA ALA A 76 3.15 -1.98 5.78
C ALA A 76 1.65 -2.17 6.04
N PHE A 77 1.08 -1.50 7.04
CA PHE A 77 -0.35 -1.53 7.30
C PHE A 77 -1.15 -0.85 6.19
N GLY A 78 -0.73 0.33 5.75
CA GLY A 78 -1.36 1.05 4.64
C GLY A 78 -1.37 0.25 3.34
N LEU A 79 -0.24 -0.39 3.00
CA LEU A 79 -0.13 -1.29 1.85
C LEU A 79 -1.06 -2.51 1.98
N GLY A 80 -1.21 -3.07 3.18
CA GLY A 80 -2.14 -4.17 3.44
C GLY A 80 -3.60 -3.77 3.22
N VAL A 81 -4.01 -2.64 3.78
CA VAL A 81 -5.36 -2.06 3.61
C VAL A 81 -5.65 -1.75 2.15
N PHE A 82 -4.66 -1.28 1.40
CA PHE A 82 -4.76 -1.01 -0.04
C PHE A 82 -4.84 -2.28 -0.90
N THR A 83 -4.17 -3.37 -0.50
CA THR A 83 -4.09 -4.60 -1.29
C THR A 83 -5.40 -5.39 -1.31
N LEU A 84 -6.15 -5.41 -0.21
CA LEU A 84 -7.40 -6.16 -0.10
C LEU A 84 -8.48 -5.70 -1.11
N PRO A 85 -8.78 -4.38 -1.24
CA PRO A 85 -9.66 -3.87 -2.28
C PRO A 85 -9.22 -4.24 -3.70
N LEU A 86 -7.92 -4.16 -4.00
CA LEU A 86 -7.40 -4.50 -5.33
C LEU A 86 -7.60 -5.97 -5.68
N LEU A 87 -7.32 -6.87 -4.73
CA LEU A 87 -7.57 -8.31 -4.93
C LEU A 87 -9.07 -8.58 -5.10
N GLY A 88 -9.91 -7.93 -4.29
CA GLY A 88 -11.37 -8.02 -4.43
C GLY A 88 -11.86 -7.58 -5.81
N TYR A 89 -11.31 -6.47 -6.33
CA TYR A 89 -11.63 -6.01 -7.67
C TYR A 89 -11.15 -6.99 -8.76
N GLY A 90 -9.92 -7.49 -8.67
CA GLY A 90 -9.41 -8.49 -9.60
C GLY A 90 -10.26 -9.77 -9.62
N ALA A 91 -10.69 -10.24 -8.45
CA ALA A 91 -11.60 -11.38 -8.32
C ALA A 91 -12.98 -11.08 -8.91
N ALA A 92 -13.55 -9.90 -8.65
CA ALA A 92 -14.84 -9.50 -9.20
C ALA A 92 -14.81 -9.44 -10.74
N VAL A 93 -13.74 -8.87 -11.32
CA VAL A 93 -13.53 -8.85 -12.77
C VAL A 93 -13.41 -10.27 -13.33
N PHE A 94 -12.64 -11.14 -12.66
CA PHE A 94 -12.50 -12.53 -13.06
C PHE A 94 -13.83 -13.30 -13.04
N VAL A 95 -14.65 -13.10 -12.01
CA VAL A 95 -15.98 -13.74 -11.92
C VAL A 95 -16.93 -13.19 -12.99
N ALA A 96 -16.94 -11.88 -13.23
CA ALA A 96 -17.87 -11.24 -14.16
C ALA A 96 -17.54 -11.48 -15.64
N THR A 97 -16.25 -11.57 -15.98
CA THR A 97 -15.80 -11.52 -17.39
C THR A 97 -14.77 -12.60 -17.75
N GLY A 98 -14.41 -13.45 -16.79
CA GLY A 98 -13.46 -14.54 -16.98
C GLY A 98 -12.02 -14.06 -17.21
N TRP A 99 -11.22 -14.92 -17.85
CA TRP A 99 -9.80 -14.68 -18.09
C TRP A 99 -9.54 -13.43 -18.96
N ARG A 100 -10.45 -13.12 -19.88
CA ARG A 100 -10.32 -11.97 -20.79
C ARG A 100 -10.35 -10.63 -20.05
N GLY A 101 -11.26 -10.45 -19.10
CA GLY A 101 -11.28 -9.22 -18.31
C GLY A 101 -10.17 -9.16 -17.27
N LEU A 102 -9.70 -10.31 -16.77
CA LEU A 102 -8.51 -10.35 -15.92
C LEU A 102 -7.27 -9.85 -16.67
N LEU A 103 -7.12 -10.14 -17.96
CA LEU A 103 -5.99 -9.66 -18.75
C LEU A 103 -6.06 -8.14 -19.05
N THR A 104 -7.25 -7.59 -19.26
CA THR A 104 -7.41 -6.17 -19.66
C THR A 104 -7.59 -5.22 -18.47
N ALA A 105 -8.53 -5.49 -17.58
CA ALA A 105 -8.89 -4.61 -16.46
C ALA A 105 -8.34 -5.12 -15.11
N GLY A 106 -8.32 -6.44 -14.91
CA GLY A 106 -7.86 -7.04 -13.66
C GLY A 106 -6.33 -7.12 -13.52
N SER A 107 -5.59 -7.00 -14.63
CA SER A 107 -4.13 -7.20 -14.67
C SER A 107 -3.41 -6.12 -13.88
N PHE A 108 -3.86 -4.87 -14.00
CA PHE A 108 -3.37 -3.77 -13.15
C PHE A 108 -3.56 -4.09 -11.67
N ALA A 109 -4.75 -4.53 -11.25
CA ALA A 109 -5.03 -4.81 -9.85
C ALA A 109 -4.19 -5.97 -9.30
N VAL A 110 -3.97 -7.01 -10.10
CA VAL A 110 -3.11 -8.16 -9.75
C VAL A 110 -1.66 -7.72 -9.63
N VAL A 111 -1.11 -7.01 -10.63
CA VAL A 111 0.28 -6.54 -10.63
C VAL A 111 0.53 -5.59 -9.45
N MET A 112 -0.40 -4.67 -9.19
CA MET A 112 -0.31 -3.76 -8.05
C MET A 112 -0.38 -4.49 -6.72
N SER A 113 -1.23 -5.50 -6.60
CA SER A 113 -1.30 -6.34 -5.40
C SER A 113 0.02 -7.07 -5.15
N ILE A 114 0.63 -7.64 -6.20
CA ILE A 114 1.94 -8.28 -6.10
C ILE A 114 3.01 -7.27 -5.69
N ALA A 115 3.03 -6.08 -6.30
CA ALA A 115 3.98 -5.02 -5.98
C ALA A 115 3.86 -4.58 -4.50
N ASN A 116 2.64 -4.43 -3.98
CA ASN A 116 2.40 -4.08 -2.58
C ASN A 116 2.87 -5.17 -1.62
N VAL A 117 2.58 -6.43 -1.92
CA VAL A 117 3.03 -7.58 -1.09
C VAL A 117 4.55 -7.66 -1.09
N TRP A 118 5.17 -7.51 -2.26
CA TRP A 118 6.63 -7.48 -2.39
C TRP A 118 7.23 -6.33 -1.56
N ARG A 119 6.63 -5.13 -1.64
CA ARG A 119 7.06 -3.99 -0.83
C ARG A 119 6.89 -4.25 0.66
N MET A 120 5.79 -4.87 1.09
CA MET A 120 5.58 -5.27 2.47
C MET A 120 6.70 -6.21 2.98
N PHE A 121 7.17 -7.14 2.14
CA PHE A 121 8.32 -7.99 2.47
C PHE A 121 9.63 -7.21 2.56
N GLN A 122 9.87 -6.24 1.67
CA GLN A 122 11.04 -5.36 1.75
C GLN A 122 11.05 -4.57 3.05
N VAL A 123 9.93 -3.91 3.38
CA VAL A 123 9.77 -3.13 4.62
C VAL A 123 10.01 -4.01 5.86
N ARG A 124 9.50 -5.25 5.88
CA ARG A 124 9.77 -6.22 6.95
C ARG A 124 11.24 -6.62 7.05
N ARG A 125 11.96 -6.72 5.92
CA ARG A 125 13.38 -7.03 5.89
C ARG A 125 14.21 -5.85 6.40
N GLU A 126 13.93 -4.64 5.94
CA GLU A 126 14.55 -3.40 6.39
C GLU A 126 14.35 -3.19 7.89
N PHE A 127 13.13 -3.41 8.38
CA PHE A 127 12.82 -3.30 9.81
C PHE A 127 13.61 -4.31 10.65
N ARG A 128 13.74 -5.56 10.20
CA ARG A 128 14.55 -6.58 10.88
C ARG A 128 16.02 -6.20 10.92
N ALA A 129 16.57 -5.68 9.82
CA ALA A 129 17.95 -5.21 9.75
C ALA A 129 18.20 -4.01 10.68
N ALA A 130 17.31 -3.02 10.68
CA ALA A 130 17.40 -1.86 11.55
C ALA A 130 17.32 -2.24 13.04
N ARG A 131 16.46 -3.19 13.39
CA ARG A 131 16.36 -3.72 14.76
C ARG A 131 17.63 -4.43 15.20
N ALA A 132 18.23 -5.25 14.34
CA ALA A 132 19.49 -5.93 14.65
C ALA A 132 20.65 -4.95 14.86
N GLY A 133 20.77 -3.90 14.02
CA GLY A 133 21.78 -2.86 14.19
C GLY A 133 21.59 -2.02 15.46
N ALA A 134 20.35 -1.72 15.84
CA ALA A 134 20.05 -1.01 17.08
C ALA A 134 20.45 -1.82 18.34
N VAL A 135 20.24 -3.15 18.32
CA VAL A 135 20.67 -4.04 19.41
C VAL A 135 22.19 -4.10 19.51
N ALA A 136 22.90 -4.26 18.38
CA ALA A 136 24.36 -4.31 18.37
C ALA A 136 25.02 -3.02 18.93
N THR A 137 24.44 -1.86 18.62
CA THR A 137 24.94 -0.56 19.08
C THR A 137 24.72 -0.33 20.59
N HIS A 138 23.69 -0.94 21.17
CA HIS A 138 23.46 -0.90 22.62
C HIS A 138 24.46 -1.77 23.38
N THR A 139 24.84 -2.92 22.82
CA THR A 139 25.82 -3.82 23.45
C THR A 139 27.23 -3.23 23.49
N THR A 140 27.67 -2.56 22.42
CA THR A 140 29.02 -1.95 22.39
C THR A 140 29.19 -0.79 23.36
N ARG A 141 28.15 0.05 23.55
CA ARG A 141 28.18 1.14 24.54
C ARG A 141 28.33 0.68 25.98
N HIS A 142 27.92 -0.54 26.31
CA HIS A 142 28.09 -1.09 27.66
C HIS A 142 29.52 -1.63 27.91
N VAL A 143 30.28 -1.93 26.86
CA VAL A 143 31.65 -2.47 26.98
C VAL A 143 32.70 -1.34 27.08
N GLU A 144 32.45 -0.18 26.48
CA GLU A 144 33.38 0.97 26.55
C GLU A 144 33.22 1.83 27.82
N GLY A 145 32.21 1.54 28.65
CA GLY A 145 31.91 2.29 29.88
C GLY A 145 32.29 1.59 31.18
N SER A 146 32.95 0.43 31.11
CA SER A 146 33.43 -0.36 32.25
C SER A 146 34.94 -0.44 32.27
#